data_AF-A0A956ESH0-F1
#
_entry.id   AF-A0A956ESH0-F1
#
_cell.length_a   1.000
_cell.length_b   1.000
_cell.length_c   1.000
_cell.angle_alpha   90.00
_cell.angle_beta   90.00
_cell.angle_gamma   90.00
#
_symmetry.space_group_name_H-M   'P 1'
#
loop_
_entity.id
_entity.type
_entity.pdbx_description
1 polymer ?
#
loop_
_entity_poly.entity_id
_entity_poly.type
_entity_poly.pdbx_seq_one_letter_code
_entity_poly.pdbx_strand_id
1 'polypeptide(L)'
;MTRLFRIIFAALSLCLLLASAQPAAACGSPEDFARMEVYDFLNELGLKERVERVDIRLDKNDKSGLAAVTFKQASKPLTLRIAYTDRGWVVMT
;
A
#
# COMPACT_ATOMS: atom_id res chain seq x y z
N MET A 1 31.76 9.95 44.84
CA MET A 1 30.47 10.67 44.78
C MET A 1 30.73 11.97 44.02
N THR A 2 30.21 12.35 42.86
CA THR A 2 28.94 12.11 42.15
C THR A 2 29.08 12.79 40.76
N ARG A 3 29.46 12.07 39.70
CA ARG A 3 29.30 12.57 38.31
C ARG A 3 28.88 11.50 37.31
N LEU A 4 29.18 10.23 37.58
CA LEU A 4 28.84 9.10 36.70
C LEU A 4 27.36 8.66 36.75
N PHE A 5 26.60 8.98 37.81
CA PHE A 5 25.20 8.53 37.94
C PHE A 5 24.19 9.29 37.05
N ARG A 6 24.57 10.46 36.50
CA ARG A 6 23.66 11.33 35.73
C ARG A 6 23.49 10.95 34.26
N ILE A 7 24.45 10.22 33.68
CA ILE A 7 24.41 9.88 32.25
C ILE A 7 23.47 8.69 31.99
N ILE A 8 23.38 7.74 32.92
CA ILE A 8 22.53 6.54 32.77
C ILE A 8 21.03 6.90 32.81
N PHE A 9 20.63 7.86 33.66
CA PHE A 9 19.22 8.29 33.76
C PHE A 9 18.72 9.06 32.53
N ALA A 10 19.60 9.73 31.79
CA ALA A 10 19.22 10.44 30.56
C ALA A 10 18.98 9.51 29.37
N ALA A 11 19.72 8.40 29.28
CA ALA A 11 19.56 7.44 28.18
C ALA A 11 18.29 6.58 28.29
N LEU A 12 17.83 6.27 29.52
CA LEU A 12 16.61 5.47 29.70
C LEU A 12 15.30 6.25 29.44
N SER A 13 15.29 7.58 29.58
CA SER A 13 14.09 8.38 29.33
C SER A 13 13.78 8.59 27.85
N LEU A 14 14.78 8.54 26.95
CA LEU A 14 14.54 8.80 25.52
C LEU A 14 13.93 7.58 24.78
N CYS A 15 14.19 6.35 25.25
CA CYS A 15 13.57 5.14 24.68
C CYS A 15 12.10 4.96 25.08
N LEU A 16 11.62 5.64 26.14
CA LEU A 16 10.21 5.58 26.56
C LEU A 16 9.27 6.37 25.64
N LEU A 17 9.79 7.29 24.81
CA LEU A 17 8.98 8.01 23.82
C LEU A 17 8.75 7.21 22.51
N LEU A 18 9.55 6.17 22.24
CA LEU A 18 9.38 5.30 21.07
C LEU A 18 8.51 4.07 21.36
N ALA A 19 8.28 3.73 22.63
CA ALA A 19 7.44 2.58 23.01
C ALA A 19 5.93 2.80 22.79
N SER A 20 5.48 4.04 22.57
CA SER A 20 4.08 4.37 22.23
C SER A 20 3.83 4.64 20.74
N ALA A 21 4.86 4.58 19.90
CA ALA A 21 4.68 4.37 18.47
C ALA A 21 4.60 2.86 18.18
N GLN A 22 3.82 2.12 18.96
CA GLN A 22 3.22 0.91 18.42
C GLN A 22 2.49 1.39 17.17
N PRO A 23 2.81 0.87 15.97
CA PRO A 23 1.98 1.15 14.81
C PRO A 23 0.60 0.63 15.22
N ALA A 24 -0.27 1.56 15.63
CA ALA A 24 -1.69 1.33 15.72
C ALA A 24 -2.01 0.64 14.41
N ALA A 25 -2.45 -0.61 14.52
CA ALA A 25 -2.63 -1.51 13.42
C ALA A 25 -3.27 -0.78 12.23
N ALA A 26 -2.42 -0.30 11.32
CA ALA A 26 -2.81 -0.05 9.95
C ALA A 26 -2.80 -1.43 9.30
N CYS A 27 -3.66 -2.32 9.81
CA CYS A 27 -4.16 -3.43 9.02
C CYS A 27 -4.76 -2.74 7.80
N GLY A 28 -4.05 -2.81 6.66
CA GLY A 28 -4.48 -2.16 5.44
C GLY A 28 -5.95 -2.45 5.20
N SER A 29 -6.69 -1.47 4.69
CA SER A 29 -8.03 -1.78 4.23
C SER A 29 -7.92 -2.86 3.14
N PRO A 30 -8.95 -3.71 2.93
CA PRO A 30 -8.96 -4.64 1.80
C PRO A 30 -8.62 -3.96 0.47
N GLU A 31 -8.99 -2.68 0.32
CA GLU A 31 -8.65 -1.85 -0.84
C GLU A 31 -7.14 -1.55 -0.92
N ASP A 32 -6.46 -1.34 0.19
CA ASP A 32 -5.00 -1.13 0.22
C ASP A 32 -4.25 -2.41 -0.16
N PHE A 33 -4.71 -3.56 0.32
CA PHE A 33 -4.17 -4.87 -0.09
C PHE A 33 -4.37 -5.11 -1.59
N ALA A 34 -5.60 -4.91 -2.09
CA ALA A 34 -5.90 -5.02 -3.52
C ALA A 34 -5.05 -4.07 -4.36
N ARG A 35 -4.77 -2.85 -3.84
CA ARG A 35 -3.92 -1.88 -4.54
C ARG A 35 -2.48 -2.33 -4.64
N MET A 36 -1.96 -2.92 -3.57
CA MET A 36 -0.62 -3.49 -3.57
C MET A 36 -0.52 -4.63 -4.59
N GLU A 37 -1.48 -5.56 -4.62
CA GLU A 37 -1.49 -6.66 -5.61
C GLU A 37 -1.56 -6.17 -7.05
N VAL A 38 -2.39 -5.17 -7.34
CA VAL A 38 -2.47 -4.55 -8.67
C VAL A 38 -1.14 -3.89 -9.03
N TYR A 39 -0.47 -3.22 -8.09
CA TYR A 39 0.84 -2.64 -8.34
C TYR A 39 1.92 -3.69 -8.61
N ASP A 40 1.89 -4.82 -7.90
CA ASP A 40 2.82 -5.92 -8.11
C ASP A 40 2.59 -6.58 -9.47
N PHE A 41 1.32 -6.81 -9.84
CA PHE A 41 0.95 -7.27 -11.18
C PHE A 41 1.46 -6.33 -12.28
N LEU A 42 1.26 -5.01 -12.12
CA LEU A 42 1.77 -4.03 -13.07
C LEU A 42 3.30 -3.91 -13.06
N ASN A 43 3.94 -4.23 -11.94
CA ASN A 43 5.40 -4.25 -11.81
C ASN A 43 5.99 -5.43 -12.61
N GLU A 44 5.39 -6.61 -12.51
CA GLU A 44 5.79 -7.78 -13.29
C GLU A 44 5.68 -7.53 -14.81
N LEU A 45 4.72 -6.69 -15.22
CA LEU A 45 4.56 -6.25 -16.62
C LEU A 45 5.49 -5.08 -17.02
N GLY A 46 6.28 -4.53 -16.10
CA GLY A 46 7.13 -3.35 -16.37
C GLY A 46 6.35 -2.05 -16.61
N LEU A 47 5.09 -1.98 -16.15
CA LEU A 47 4.19 -0.87 -16.37
C LEU A 47 4.01 0.05 -15.15
N LYS A 48 4.47 -0.38 -13.96
CA LYS A 48 4.28 0.33 -12.68
C LYS A 48 4.68 1.81 -12.73
N GLU A 49 5.83 2.14 -13.32
CA GLU A 49 6.31 3.54 -13.38
C GLU A 49 5.44 4.47 -14.23
N ARG A 50 4.69 3.89 -15.17
CA ARG A 50 3.78 4.61 -16.07
C ARG A 50 2.41 4.83 -15.45
N VAL A 51 2.13 4.23 -14.29
CA VAL A 51 0.85 4.38 -13.60
C VAL A 51 0.74 5.79 -13.04
N GLU A 52 -0.38 6.44 -13.35
CA GLU A 52 -0.76 7.72 -12.77
C GLU A 52 -1.69 7.53 -11.57
N ARG A 53 -2.67 6.65 -11.73
CA ARG A 53 -3.73 6.44 -10.74
C ARG A 53 -4.25 5.02 -10.80
N VAL A 54 -4.58 4.46 -9.63
CA VAL A 54 -5.26 3.16 -9.49
C VAL A 54 -6.50 3.37 -8.63
N ASP A 55 -7.67 3.21 -9.23
CA ASP A 55 -8.96 3.23 -8.53
C ASP A 55 -9.48 1.80 -8.35
N ILE A 56 -9.77 1.42 -7.12
CA ILE A 56 -10.21 0.07 -6.77
C ILE A 56 -11.62 0.12 -6.23
N ARG A 57 -12.43 -0.83 -6.69
CA ARG A 57 -13.79 -1.05 -6.20
C ARG A 57 -13.93 -2.52 -5.88
N LEU A 58 -14.01 -2.83 -4.59
CA LEU A 58 -14.25 -4.18 -4.13
C LEU A 58 -15.76 -4.39 -3.93
N ASP A 59 -16.26 -5.54 -4.38
CA ASP A 59 -17.59 -6.00 -4.04
C ASP A 59 -17.52 -6.76 -2.72
N LYS A 60 -18.26 -6.27 -1.72
CA LYS A 60 -18.28 -6.84 -0.37
C LYS A 60 -19.00 -8.19 -0.31
N ASN A 61 -19.85 -8.50 -1.29
CA ASN A 61 -20.68 -9.70 -1.29
C ASN A 61 -19.99 -10.86 -2.03
N ASP A 62 -19.34 -10.59 -3.16
CA ASP A 62 -18.89 -11.62 -4.09
C ASP A 62 -17.38 -11.90 -4.06
N LYS A 63 -16.64 -11.30 -3.11
CA LYS A 63 -15.17 -11.34 -3.07
C LYS A 63 -14.54 -10.97 -4.43
N SER A 64 -15.23 -10.17 -5.21
CA SER A 64 -14.81 -9.71 -6.52
C SER A 64 -14.34 -8.27 -6.41
N GLY A 65 -13.56 -7.83 -7.40
CA GLY A 65 -12.96 -6.51 -7.38
C GLY A 65 -12.74 -6.01 -8.79
N LEU A 66 -12.83 -4.70 -8.97
CA LEU A 66 -12.47 -4.03 -10.21
C LEU A 66 -11.39 -2.99 -9.89
N ALA A 67 -10.33 -2.99 -10.67
CA ALA A 67 -9.31 -1.96 -10.66
C ALA A 67 -9.31 -1.23 -12.00
N ALA A 68 -9.36 0.09 -11.95
CA ALA A 68 -9.13 0.97 -13.09
C ALA A 68 -7.76 1.61 -12.94
N VAL A 69 -6.85 1.29 -13.85
CA VAL A 69 -5.45 1.76 -13.84
C VAL A 69 -5.30 2.78 -14.95
N THR A 70 -5.08 4.03 -14.58
CA THR A 70 -4.83 5.12 -15.53
C THR A 70 -3.33 5.32 -15.69
N PHE A 71 -2.84 5.32 -16.92
CA PHE A 71 -1.43 5.52 -17.25
C PHE A 71 -1.14 6.94 -17.71
N LYS A 72 0.03 7.44 -17.31
CA LYS A 72 0.63 8.66 -17.84
C LYS A 72 0.89 8.46 -19.33
N GLN A 73 0.12 9.15 -20.16
CA GLN A 73 0.32 9.18 -21.62
C GLN A 73 0.43 10.64 -22.09
N ALA A 74 1.24 10.85 -23.12
CA ALA A 74 1.57 12.18 -23.63
C ALA A 74 0.39 12.89 -24.32
N SER A 75 -0.64 12.16 -24.74
CA SER A 75 -1.73 12.70 -25.56
C SER A 75 -3.12 12.47 -24.98
N LYS A 76 -3.44 11.27 -24.47
CA LYS A 76 -4.70 10.97 -23.77
C LYS A 76 -4.47 9.91 -22.69
N PRO A 77 -5.07 10.04 -21.49
CA PRO A 77 -4.98 9.01 -20.47
C PRO A 77 -5.55 7.69 -20.98
N LEU A 78 -4.80 6.60 -20.81
CA LEU A 78 -5.27 5.24 -21.09
C LEU A 78 -5.67 4.60 -19.77
N THR A 79 -6.90 4.11 -19.69
CA THR A 79 -7.39 3.37 -18.52
C THR A 79 -7.51 1.89 -18.85
N LEU A 80 -6.74 1.07 -18.15
CA LEU A 80 -6.84 -0.39 -18.19
C LEU A 80 -7.79 -0.87 -17.09
N ARG A 81 -8.71 -1.76 -17.45
CA ARG A 81 -9.66 -2.35 -16.50
C ARG A 81 -9.18 -3.75 -16.15
N ILE A 82 -9.10 -4.04 -14.86
CA ILE A 82 -8.64 -5.32 -14.33
C ILE A 82 -9.72 -5.82 -13.38
N ALA A 83 -10.11 -7.07 -13.49
CA ALA A 83 -11.06 -7.72 -12.59
C ALA A 83 -10.35 -8.74 -11.71
N TYR A 84 -10.80 -8.84 -10.46
CA TYR A 84 -10.37 -9.89 -9.55
C TYR A 84 -11.30 -11.09 -9.70
N THR A 85 -10.69 -12.24 -10.00
CA THR A 85 -11.35 -13.54 -10.15
C THR A 85 -10.88 -14.50 -9.07
N ASP A 86 -11.48 -15.70 -9.03
CA ASP A 86 -11.03 -16.81 -8.20
C ASP A 86 -9.56 -17.22 -8.46
N ARG A 87 -9.00 -16.86 -9.63
CA ARG A 87 -7.62 -17.15 -10.04
C ARG A 87 -6.66 -15.97 -9.90
N GLY A 88 -7.13 -14.83 -9.38
CA GLY A 88 -6.36 -13.59 -9.25
C GLY A 88 -6.81 -12.49 -10.21
N TRP A 89 -5.96 -11.48 -10.38
CA TRP A 89 -6.22 -10.30 -11.22
C TRP A 89 -6.08 -10.60 -12.71
N VAL A 90 -7.12 -10.28 -13.48
CA VAL A 90 -7.19 -10.52 -14.93
C VAL A 90 -7.53 -9.23 -15.65
N VAL A 91 -6.77 -8.89 -16.69
CA VAL A 91 -7.04 -7.75 -17.56
C VAL A 91 -8.30 -8.00 -18.36
N MET A 92 -9.26 -7.08 -18.29
CA MET A 92 -10.44 -7.09 -19.15
C MET A 92 -10.25 -6.08 -20.29
N THR A 93 -10.50 -6.52 -21.52
CA THR A 93 -10.49 -5.67 -22.73
C THR A 93 -11.73 -4.81 -22.82
#